data_AF-X7XTX7-F1
#
_entry.id   AF-X7XTX7-F1
#
_cell.length_a   1.000
_cell.length_b   1.000
_cell.length_c   1.000
_cell.angle_alpha   90.00
_cell.angle_beta   90.00
_cell.angle_gamma   90.00
#
_symmetry.space_group_name_H-M   'P 1'
#
loop_
_entity.id
_entity.type
_entity.pdbx_description
1 polymer ?
#
loop_
_entity_poly.entity_id
_entity_poly.type
_entity_poly.pdbx_seq_one_letter_code
_entity_poly.pdbx_strand_id
1 'polypeptide(L)'
;MWPTGVVGFALADPDLFTGRPHVFLNAIFGLFGAFALIAATIVLFQSQRADNALTGEDESAIRGLLELYGNSDSLGYFATRRDKSVVFAPSGRAAVTYRVEIGVCLASGDPVGDPRAWPQAVDAWLRLCQTYGWSPGVMGASSQGAQTYREAGLNALELGDEAILRPTDFKLSGPEMRGVRQAVTRARRAGLTVRIRRHRDISAAEMEQTIARADAWRDTETERGFLDGAGPARRPGGLRLPAGRGARPGQPGGGDAVAGAVGHHRRLPGLDAPLSGIA
;
A
#
# COMPACT_ATOMS: atom_id res chain seq x y z
N MET A 1 7.78 21.13 -50.90
CA MET A 1 7.91 19.66 -50.94
C MET A 1 9.37 19.35 -50.63
N TRP A 2 9.70 19.08 -49.37
CA TRP A 2 11.05 18.78 -48.91
C TRP A 2 11.10 17.28 -48.57
N PRO A 3 12.11 16.52 -49.00
CA PRO A 3 12.27 15.14 -48.55
C PRO A 3 12.99 15.12 -47.19
N THR A 4 12.33 14.49 -46.23
CA THR A 4 12.88 14.06 -44.95
C THR A 4 13.90 12.94 -45.16
N GLY A 5 15.17 13.22 -44.87
CA GLY A 5 16.20 12.20 -44.68
C GLY A 5 16.46 12.00 -43.19
N VAL A 6 16.09 10.84 -42.66
CA VAL A 6 16.45 10.39 -41.31
C VAL A 6 17.97 10.22 -41.27
N VAL A 7 18.66 11.03 -40.47
CA VAL A 7 20.10 10.90 -40.20
C VAL A 7 20.27 9.75 -39.20
N GLY A 8 20.55 8.56 -39.73
CA GLY A 8 21.00 7.42 -38.94
C GLY A 8 22.41 7.68 -38.39
N PHE A 9 22.61 7.37 -37.10
CA PHE A 9 23.92 7.24 -36.49
C PHE A 9 24.75 6.21 -37.27
N ALA A 10 25.67 6.69 -38.10
CA ALA A 10 26.76 5.89 -38.68
C ALA A 10 28.06 6.70 -38.55
N LEU A 11 28.58 6.79 -37.33
CA LEU A 11 29.93 7.30 -37.07
C LEU A 11 30.93 6.13 -37.16
N ALA A 12 31.08 5.54 -38.35
CA ALA A 12 32.26 4.78 -38.79
C ALA A 12 32.04 4.25 -40.21
N ASP A 13 32.92 4.63 -41.14
CA ASP A 13 33.02 4.00 -42.46
C ASP A 13 33.39 2.51 -42.30
N PRO A 14 32.68 1.56 -42.93
CA PRO A 14 33.00 0.12 -42.87
C PRO A 14 34.41 -0.20 -43.39
N ASP A 15 34.95 0.66 -44.25
CA ASP A 15 36.23 0.48 -44.92
C ASP A 15 37.44 0.88 -44.04
N LEU A 16 37.22 1.51 -42.88
CA LEU A 16 38.28 1.77 -41.89
C LEU A 16 38.68 0.50 -41.10
N PHE A 17 37.93 -0.60 -41.22
CA PHE A 17 38.23 -1.88 -40.56
C PHE A 17 38.72 -2.93 -41.58
N THR A 18 39.75 -2.60 -42.36
CA THR A 18 40.49 -3.56 -43.22
C THR A 18 41.51 -4.38 -42.42
N GLY A 19 41.03 -5.02 -41.35
CA GLY A 19 41.77 -6.05 -40.62
C GLY A 19 40.79 -7.13 -40.23
N ARG A 20 41.04 -8.39 -40.61
CA ARG A 20 40.28 -9.53 -40.06
C ARG A 20 40.40 -9.44 -38.54
N PRO A 21 39.35 -9.08 -37.77
CA PRO A 21 39.47 -9.11 -36.32
C PRO A 21 39.86 -10.54 -35.96
N HIS A 22 40.94 -10.72 -35.19
CA HIS A 22 41.38 -12.04 -34.76
C HIS A 22 40.17 -12.77 -34.18
N VAL A 23 39.87 -13.97 -34.67
CA VAL A 23 38.70 -14.79 -34.27
C VAL A 23 38.57 -14.86 -32.74
N PHE A 24 39.70 -14.81 -32.05
CA PHE A 24 39.83 -14.68 -30.60
C PHE A 24 39.13 -13.45 -29.99
N LEU A 25 39.30 -12.24 -30.55
CA LEU A 25 38.64 -11.02 -30.07
C LEU A 25 37.12 -11.10 -30.27
N ASN A 26 36.65 -11.61 -31.41
CA ASN A 26 35.22 -11.81 -31.63
C ASN A 26 34.64 -12.85 -30.67
N ALA A 27 35.38 -13.92 -30.37
CA ALA A 27 34.97 -14.92 -29.39
C ALA A 27 34.89 -14.32 -27.96
N ILE A 28 35.84 -13.47 -27.58
CA ILE A 28 35.83 -12.78 -26.28
C ILE A 28 34.65 -11.81 -26.20
N PHE A 29 34.44 -10.94 -27.19
CA PHE A 29 33.30 -10.01 -27.18
C PHE A 29 31.96 -10.73 -27.22
N GLY A 30 31.85 -11.83 -27.98
CA GLY A 30 30.66 -12.69 -27.98
C GLY A 30 30.42 -13.35 -26.63
N LEU A 31 31.48 -13.81 -25.94
CA LEU A 31 31.38 -14.39 -24.61
C LEU A 31 30.95 -13.35 -23.57
N PHE A 32 31.56 -12.16 -23.55
CA PHE A 32 31.14 -11.06 -22.68
C PHE A 32 29.71 -10.60 -22.96
N GLY A 33 29.31 -10.52 -24.24
CA GLY A 33 27.94 -10.21 -24.63
C GLY A 33 26.94 -11.27 -24.16
N ALA A 34 27.28 -12.56 -24.31
CA ALA A 34 26.46 -13.66 -23.82
C ALA A 34 26.33 -13.65 -22.29
N PHE A 35 27.43 -13.43 -21.55
CA PHE A 35 27.40 -13.29 -20.09
C PHE A 35 26.56 -12.09 -19.65
N ALA A 36 26.70 -10.94 -20.33
CA ALA A 36 25.90 -9.76 -20.05
C ALA A 36 24.41 -10.02 -20.30
N LEU A 37 24.06 -10.71 -21.39
CA LEU A 37 22.68 -11.09 -21.71
C LEU A 37 22.10 -12.06 -20.67
N ILE A 38 22.88 -13.07 -20.26
CA ILE A 38 22.48 -14.04 -19.23
C ILE A 38 22.30 -13.32 -17.88
N ALA A 39 23.24 -12.45 -17.48
CA ALA A 39 23.13 -11.67 -16.25
C ALA A 39 21.91 -10.75 -16.28
N ALA A 40 21.67 -10.04 -17.39
CA ALA A 40 20.48 -9.20 -17.57
C ALA A 40 19.18 -10.01 -17.48
N THR A 41 19.15 -11.19 -18.10
CA THR A 41 18.00 -12.11 -18.07
C THR A 41 17.75 -12.63 -16.66
N ILE A 42 18.81 -13.02 -15.94
CA ILE A 42 18.73 -13.47 -14.54
C ILE A 42 18.20 -12.34 -13.66
N VAL A 43 18.72 -11.12 -13.77
CA VAL A 43 18.24 -9.95 -13.00
C VAL A 43 16.77 -9.66 -13.30
N LEU A 44 16.37 -9.70 -14.58
CA LEU A 44 14.98 -9.47 -15.00
C LEU A 44 14.02 -10.51 -14.38
N PHE A 45 14.39 -11.79 -14.40
CA PHE A 45 13.56 -12.86 -13.84
C PHE A 45 13.62 -12.97 -12.32
N GLN A 46 14.72 -12.59 -11.69
CA GLN A 46 14.82 -12.51 -10.22
C GLN A 46 13.91 -11.41 -9.67
N SER A 47 13.86 -10.25 -10.34
CA SER A 47 13.02 -9.13 -9.94
C SER A 47 11.52 -9.46 -9.96
N GLN A 48 11.08 -10.33 -10.88
CA GLN A 48 9.69 -10.78 -10.95
C GLN A 48 9.33 -11.94 -9.99
N ARG A 49 10.31 -12.66 -9.45
CA ARG A 49 10.07 -13.91 -8.70
C ARG A 49 9.99 -13.76 -7.19
N ALA A 50 10.21 -12.57 -6.64
CA ALA A 50 10.14 -12.36 -5.21
C ALA A 50 8.73 -12.03 -4.71
N ASP A 51 7.75 -12.85 -5.08
CA ASP A 51 6.48 -12.94 -4.35
C ASP A 51 6.73 -13.72 -3.04
N ASN A 52 7.53 -13.17 -2.13
CA ASN A 52 7.72 -13.71 -0.79
C ASN A 52 6.53 -13.29 0.07
N ALA A 53 5.36 -13.89 -0.16
CA ALA A 53 4.23 -13.69 0.74
C ALA A 53 4.63 -14.10 2.17
N LEU A 54 4.27 -13.28 3.17
CA LEU A 54 4.49 -13.55 4.59
C LEU A 54 4.13 -15.01 4.95
N THR A 55 5.09 -15.75 5.50
CA THR A 55 4.82 -17.10 6.02
C THR A 55 4.04 -17.01 7.34
N GLY A 56 3.43 -18.12 7.77
CA GLY A 56 2.70 -18.14 9.05
C GLY A 56 3.59 -17.92 10.28
N GLU A 57 4.87 -18.30 10.19
CA GLU A 57 5.87 -18.05 11.24
C GLU A 57 6.25 -16.57 11.28
N ASP A 58 6.45 -15.95 10.11
CA ASP A 58 6.74 -14.52 10.01
C ASP A 58 5.59 -13.68 10.56
N GLU A 59 4.33 -14.03 10.23
CA GLU A 59 3.16 -13.34 10.77
C GLU A 59 3.12 -13.40 12.31
N SER A 60 3.47 -14.55 12.89
CA SER A 60 3.51 -14.74 14.34
C SER A 60 4.64 -13.92 14.98
N ALA A 61 5.81 -13.85 14.36
CA ALA A 61 6.93 -13.03 14.84
C ALA A 61 6.60 -11.54 14.79
N ILE A 62 6.00 -11.04 13.70
CA ILE A 62 5.55 -9.65 13.59
C ILE A 62 4.50 -9.34 14.65
N ARG A 63 3.53 -10.24 14.88
CA ARG A 63 2.54 -10.06 15.95
C ARG A 63 3.20 -9.93 17.32
N GLY A 64 4.21 -10.76 17.62
CA GLY A 64 4.99 -10.64 18.86
C GLY A 64 5.72 -9.29 18.98
N LEU A 65 6.32 -8.80 17.89
CA LEU A 65 6.95 -7.46 17.88
C LEU A 65 5.92 -6.34 18.10
N LEU A 66 4.73 -6.44 17.50
CA LEU A 66 3.65 -5.46 17.68
C LEU A 66 3.07 -5.49 19.09
N GLU A 67 2.95 -6.66 19.71
CA GLU A 67 2.50 -6.77 21.11
C GLU A 67 3.47 -6.07 22.08
N LEU A 68 4.77 -6.14 21.81
CA LEU A 68 5.81 -5.57 22.66
C LEU A 68 6.08 -4.08 22.38
N TYR A 69 6.04 -3.67 21.11
CA TYR A 69 6.51 -2.35 20.66
C TYR A 69 5.49 -1.54 19.85
N GLY A 70 4.34 -2.12 19.48
CA GLY A 70 3.37 -1.52 18.56
C GLY A 70 2.39 -0.51 19.17
N ASN A 71 2.43 -0.25 20.48
CA ASN A 71 1.48 0.67 21.13
C ASN A 71 1.55 2.13 20.63
N SER A 72 2.65 2.50 19.96
CA SER A 72 2.91 3.86 19.49
C SER A 72 2.53 4.08 18.02
N ASP A 73 2.17 3.03 17.29
CA ASP A 73 1.94 3.05 15.84
C ASP A 73 0.52 2.56 15.50
N SER A 74 -0.33 3.49 15.03
CA SER A 74 -1.71 3.22 14.61
C SER A 74 -1.79 2.36 13.35
N LEU A 75 -0.72 2.36 12.53
CA LEU A 75 -0.64 1.65 11.26
C LEU A 75 0.13 0.33 11.36
N GLY A 76 0.76 0.04 12.51
CA GLY A 76 1.56 -1.16 12.73
C GLY A 76 0.80 -2.46 12.47
N TYR A 77 -0.52 -2.48 12.67
CA TYR A 77 -1.36 -3.64 12.32
C TYR A 77 -1.31 -3.98 10.82
N PHE A 78 -1.14 -2.99 9.93
CA PHE A 78 -1.04 -3.21 8.48
C PHE A 78 0.24 -3.91 8.05
N ALA A 79 1.25 -4.00 8.92
CA ALA A 79 2.42 -4.83 8.70
C ALA A 79 2.09 -6.34 8.74
N THR A 80 0.96 -6.74 9.36
CA THR A 80 0.54 -8.16 9.41
C THR A 80 -0.24 -8.62 8.17
N ARG A 81 -0.45 -7.74 7.17
CA ARG A 81 -1.17 -8.13 5.95
C ARG A 81 -0.35 -9.09 5.10
N ARG A 82 -0.97 -10.17 4.67
CA ARG A 82 -0.33 -11.28 3.92
C ARG A 82 0.10 -10.94 2.50
N ASP A 83 -0.29 -9.77 1.99
CA ASP A 83 0.17 -9.24 0.70
C ASP A 83 1.53 -8.55 0.80
N LYS A 84 2.13 -8.52 2.00
CA LYS A 84 3.48 -8.00 2.24
C LYS A 84 4.48 -9.13 2.45
N SER A 85 5.72 -8.82 2.16
CA SER A 85 6.92 -9.56 2.53
C SER A 85 7.57 -8.91 3.74
N VAL A 86 8.48 -9.61 4.41
CA VAL A 86 9.21 -9.07 5.57
C VAL A 86 10.70 -9.38 5.49
N VAL A 87 11.51 -8.42 5.94
CA VAL A 87 12.91 -8.65 6.31
C VAL A 87 13.10 -8.32 7.77
N PHE A 88 13.64 -9.27 8.53
CA PHE A 88 13.98 -9.07 9.94
C PHE A 88 15.40 -8.50 10.08
N ALA A 89 15.60 -7.67 11.10
CA ALA A 89 16.93 -7.36 11.59
C ALA A 89 17.65 -8.66 11.99
N PRO A 90 18.99 -8.74 11.87
CA PRO A 90 19.77 -9.87 12.38
C PRO A 90 19.53 -10.15 13.88
N SER A 91 19.18 -9.13 14.66
CA SER A 91 18.83 -9.27 16.07
C SER A 91 17.42 -9.84 16.32
N GLY A 92 16.57 -9.97 15.30
CA GLY A 92 15.17 -10.40 15.41
C GLY A 92 14.24 -9.40 16.13
N ARG A 93 14.76 -8.24 16.56
CA ARG A 93 14.02 -7.26 17.37
C ARG A 93 13.31 -6.18 16.57
N ALA A 94 13.54 -6.14 15.26
CA ALA A 94 12.85 -5.25 14.34
C ALA A 94 12.68 -5.90 12.98
N ALA A 95 11.74 -5.42 12.18
CA ALA A 95 11.48 -5.91 10.85
C ALA A 95 10.94 -4.80 9.93
N VAL A 96 11.31 -4.84 8.65
CA VAL A 96 10.73 -3.98 7.61
C VAL A 96 9.74 -4.81 6.81
N THR A 97 8.49 -4.36 6.74
CA THR A 97 7.49 -4.96 5.84
C THR A 97 7.44 -4.19 4.53
N TYR A 98 7.46 -4.92 3.42
CA TYR A 98 7.59 -4.34 2.10
C TYR A 98 6.80 -5.14 1.06
N ARG A 99 6.65 -4.57 -0.13
CA ARG A 99 6.14 -5.27 -1.32
C ARG A 99 6.94 -4.80 -2.52
N VAL A 100 7.15 -5.70 -3.48
CA VAL A 100 7.83 -5.36 -4.73
C VAL A 100 6.78 -5.10 -5.80
N GLU A 101 6.86 -3.95 -6.45
CA GLU A 101 6.01 -3.59 -7.57
C GLU A 101 6.86 -2.97 -8.67
N ILE A 102 6.87 -3.61 -9.85
CA ILE A 102 7.57 -3.13 -11.07
C ILE A 102 9.01 -2.68 -10.77
N GLY A 103 9.78 -3.50 -10.04
CA GLY A 103 11.18 -3.21 -9.70
C GLY A 103 11.40 -2.19 -8.57
N VAL A 104 10.33 -1.68 -7.95
CA VAL A 104 10.40 -0.87 -6.74
C VAL A 104 10.07 -1.74 -5.54
N CYS A 105 10.99 -1.80 -4.58
CA CYS A 105 10.76 -2.42 -3.28
C CYS A 105 10.21 -1.36 -2.33
N LEU A 106 8.92 -1.40 -2.07
CA LEU A 106 8.19 -0.40 -1.32
C LEU A 106 7.96 -0.88 0.12
N ALA A 107 8.63 -0.27 1.09
CA ALA A 107 8.35 -0.45 2.50
C ALA A 107 7.08 0.32 2.90
N SER A 108 6.29 -0.30 3.78
CA SER A 108 5.04 0.27 4.29
C SER A 108 5.23 0.74 5.74
N GLY A 109 5.28 2.05 5.93
CA GLY A 109 5.38 2.68 7.24
C GLY A 109 6.75 2.54 7.89
N ASP A 110 6.75 2.61 9.22
CA ASP A 110 7.95 2.44 10.03
C ASP A 110 8.37 0.96 10.13
N PRO A 111 9.65 0.68 10.44
CA PRO A 111 10.04 -0.67 10.84
C PRO A 111 9.27 -1.09 12.10
N VAL A 112 8.78 -2.33 12.11
CA VAL A 112 8.07 -2.91 13.25
C VAL A 112 9.08 -3.38 14.30
N GLY A 113 8.84 -3.11 15.58
CA GLY A 113 9.67 -3.61 16.69
C GLY A 113 10.46 -2.50 17.40
N ASP A 114 11.57 -2.86 18.05
CA ASP A 114 12.35 -1.92 18.87
C ASP A 114 13.04 -0.85 18.00
N PRO A 115 12.80 0.46 18.24
CA PRO A 115 13.46 1.55 17.52
C PRO A 115 14.99 1.48 17.49
N ARG A 116 15.62 0.89 18.51
CA ARG A 116 17.08 0.70 18.56
C ARG A 116 17.58 -0.33 17.56
N ALA A 117 16.72 -1.24 17.12
CA ALA A 117 17.04 -2.26 16.12
C ALA A 117 16.60 -1.86 14.70
N TRP A 118 15.87 -0.73 14.53
CA TRP A 118 15.43 -0.26 13.22
C TRP A 118 16.57 -0.04 12.23
N PRO A 119 17.73 0.57 12.59
CA PRO A 119 18.83 0.73 11.64
C PRO A 119 19.31 -0.60 11.05
N GLN A 120 19.34 -1.66 11.86
CA GLN A 120 19.74 -3.00 11.39
C GLN A 120 18.72 -3.61 10.45
N ALA A 121 17.42 -3.38 10.70
CA ALA A 121 16.35 -3.86 9.82
C ALA A 121 16.36 -3.13 8.47
N VAL A 122 16.54 -1.80 8.49
CA VAL A 122 16.62 -0.97 7.28
C VAL A 122 17.84 -1.35 6.44
N ASP A 123 18.99 -1.54 7.07
CA ASP A 123 20.23 -1.96 6.40
C ASP A 123 20.10 -3.38 5.77
N ALA A 124 19.45 -4.32 6.48
CA ALA A 124 19.14 -5.64 5.92
C ALA A 124 18.18 -5.55 4.71
N TRP A 125 17.17 -4.68 4.79
CA TRP A 125 16.23 -4.43 3.70
C TRP A 125 16.91 -3.76 2.49
N LEU A 126 17.80 -2.78 2.70
CA LEU A 126 18.55 -2.14 1.62
C LEU A 126 19.49 -3.11 0.91
N ARG A 127 20.16 -4.00 1.65
CA ARG A 127 20.94 -5.09 1.04
C ARG A 127 20.08 -6.02 0.20
N LEU A 128 18.87 -6.31 0.64
CA LEU A 128 17.92 -7.09 -0.14
C LEU A 128 17.59 -6.39 -1.46
N CYS A 129 17.24 -5.11 -1.40
CA CYS A 129 16.98 -4.29 -2.58
C CYS A 129 18.16 -4.30 -3.54
N GLN A 130 19.39 -4.13 -3.03
CA GLN A 130 20.61 -4.19 -3.86
C GLN A 130 20.82 -5.57 -4.51
N THR A 131 20.59 -6.65 -3.77
CA THR A 131 20.77 -8.03 -4.26
C THR A 131 19.86 -8.33 -5.44
N TYR A 132 18.62 -7.86 -5.40
CA TYR A 132 17.63 -8.08 -6.45
C TYR A 132 17.51 -6.93 -7.46
N GLY A 133 18.33 -5.88 -7.31
CA GLY A 133 18.31 -4.71 -8.18
C GLY A 133 17.04 -3.86 -8.08
N TRP A 134 16.34 -3.89 -6.94
CA TRP A 134 15.16 -3.08 -6.71
C TRP A 134 15.50 -1.68 -6.25
N SER A 135 14.74 -0.70 -6.73
CA SER A 135 14.77 0.65 -6.17
C SER A 135 14.02 0.69 -4.84
N PRO A 136 14.67 1.04 -3.72
CA PRO A 136 13.99 1.14 -2.43
C PRO A 136 13.09 2.38 -2.38
N GLY A 137 11.89 2.23 -1.83
CA GLY A 137 10.98 3.33 -1.53
C GLY A 137 10.26 3.07 -0.21
N VAL A 138 9.82 4.14 0.46
CA VAL A 138 9.06 4.04 1.72
C VAL A 138 7.85 4.94 1.63
N MET A 139 6.69 4.45 2.05
CA MET A 139 5.45 5.22 2.11
C MET A 139 4.83 5.15 3.49
N GLY A 140 4.38 6.30 3.99
CA GLY A 140 3.67 6.38 5.28
C GLY A 140 4.57 6.23 6.52
N ALA A 141 5.87 6.52 6.40
CA ALA A 141 6.76 6.54 7.56
C ALA A 141 6.43 7.73 8.48
N SER A 142 6.47 7.52 9.79
CA SER A 142 6.41 8.59 10.78
C SER A 142 7.66 9.45 10.72
N SER A 143 7.68 10.57 11.45
CA SER A 143 8.88 11.41 11.57
C SER A 143 10.08 10.62 12.12
N GLN A 144 9.86 9.66 13.03
CA GLN A 144 10.91 8.85 13.61
C GLN A 144 11.45 7.83 12.59
N GLY A 145 10.57 7.10 11.90
CA GLY A 145 10.98 6.15 10.87
C GLY A 145 11.65 6.85 9.70
N ALA A 146 11.11 7.99 9.25
CA ALA A 146 11.71 8.81 8.21
C ALA A 146 13.13 9.26 8.57
N GLN A 147 13.40 9.60 9.83
CA GLN A 147 14.76 9.89 10.30
C GLN A 147 15.68 8.66 10.14
N THR A 148 15.25 7.48 10.56
CA THR A 148 16.04 6.24 10.38
C THR A 148 16.32 5.93 8.91
N TYR A 149 15.33 6.11 8.03
CA TYR A 149 15.53 5.92 6.59
C TYR A 149 16.49 6.96 5.99
N ARG A 150 16.44 8.22 6.45
CA ARG A 150 17.39 9.26 6.04
C ARG A 150 18.82 8.94 6.46
N GLU A 151 19.00 8.47 7.68
CA GLU A 151 20.32 8.03 8.19
C GLU A 151 20.88 6.85 7.37
N ALA A 152 20.01 6.03 6.79
CA ALA A 152 20.38 4.95 5.87
C ALA A 152 20.58 5.41 4.40
N GLY A 153 20.49 6.71 4.12
CA GLY A 153 20.78 7.30 2.80
C GLY A 153 19.58 7.51 1.89
N LEU A 154 18.34 7.37 2.38
CA LEU A 154 17.14 7.74 1.63
C LEU A 154 16.81 9.23 1.79
N ASN A 155 16.04 9.78 0.86
CA ASN A 155 15.44 11.09 1.00
C ASN A 155 14.01 10.97 1.53
N ALA A 156 13.59 11.92 2.37
CA ALA A 156 12.23 11.98 2.90
C ALA A 156 11.50 13.21 2.35
N LEU A 157 10.25 13.01 1.93
CA LEU A 157 9.33 14.07 1.51
C LEU A 157 8.10 14.02 2.43
N GLU A 158 7.66 15.19 2.90
CA GLU A 158 6.46 15.31 3.72
C GLU A 158 5.21 15.13 2.83
N LEU A 159 4.41 14.10 3.14
CA LEU A 159 3.18 13.79 2.40
C LEU A 159 1.96 14.50 3.00
N GLY A 160 1.94 14.67 4.32
CA GLY A 160 0.86 15.31 5.08
C GLY A 160 0.84 14.87 6.54
N ASP A 161 -0.12 15.41 7.28
CA ASP A 161 -0.26 15.18 8.73
C ASP A 161 -1.34 14.14 9.06
N GLU A 162 -1.07 13.30 10.05
CA GLU A 162 -2.06 12.40 10.65
C GLU A 162 -2.77 13.10 11.83
N ALA A 163 -4.10 13.10 11.82
CA ALA A 163 -4.90 13.62 12.92
C ALA A 163 -5.01 12.57 14.05
N ILE A 164 -4.14 12.67 15.05
CA ILE A 164 -4.12 11.76 16.21
C ILE A 164 -5.03 12.28 17.32
N LEU A 165 -6.01 11.47 17.73
CA LEU A 165 -6.86 11.73 18.89
C LEU A 165 -6.46 10.84 20.06
N ARG A 166 -6.26 11.45 21.25
CA ARG A 166 -6.01 10.72 22.51
C ARG A 166 -7.33 10.47 23.24
N PRO A 167 -7.89 9.25 23.25
CA PRO A 167 -9.24 9.02 23.77
C PRO A 167 -9.39 9.37 25.26
N THR A 168 -8.31 9.21 26.04
CA THR A 168 -8.29 9.52 27.48
C THR A 168 -8.52 11.00 27.78
N ASP A 169 -8.02 11.87 26.90
CA ASP A 169 -8.08 13.32 27.06
C ASP A 169 -9.22 13.95 26.25
N PHE A 170 -9.76 13.20 25.28
CA PHE A 170 -10.77 13.67 24.36
C PHE A 170 -12.13 13.85 25.05
N LYS A 171 -12.64 15.09 25.03
CA LYS A 171 -13.95 15.43 25.58
C LYS A 171 -14.81 16.10 24.51
N LEU A 172 -16.07 15.68 24.45
CA LEU A 172 -17.09 16.34 23.63
C LEU A 172 -17.64 17.62 24.29
N SER A 173 -17.26 17.92 25.52
CA SER A 173 -17.65 19.14 26.24
C SER A 173 -16.74 20.30 25.83
N GLY A 174 -17.33 21.42 25.41
CA GLY A 174 -16.57 22.63 25.04
C GLY A 174 -17.22 23.41 23.90
N PRO A 175 -16.94 24.70 23.73
CA PRO A 175 -17.47 25.50 22.63
C PRO A 175 -17.07 24.96 21.25
N GLU A 176 -15.80 24.56 21.08
CA GLU A 176 -15.22 24.05 19.83
C GLU A 176 -15.88 22.75 19.34
N MET A 177 -16.33 21.89 20.25
CA MET A 177 -17.00 20.62 19.92
C MET A 177 -18.50 20.77 19.60
N ARG A 178 -19.04 22.00 19.54
CA ARG A 178 -20.46 22.24 19.26
C ARG A 178 -20.92 21.62 17.94
N GLY A 179 -20.12 21.73 16.88
CA GLY A 179 -20.43 21.14 15.58
C GLY A 179 -20.55 19.62 15.65
N VAL A 180 -19.59 18.96 16.31
CA VAL A 180 -19.58 17.50 16.49
C VAL A 180 -20.79 17.04 17.32
N ARG A 181 -21.11 17.72 18.43
CA ARG A 181 -22.29 17.39 19.25
C ARG A 181 -23.60 17.51 18.47
N GLN A 182 -23.73 18.53 17.62
CA GLN A 182 -24.92 18.70 16.78
C GLN A 182 -25.03 17.58 15.73
N ALA A 183 -23.92 17.19 15.11
CA ALA A 183 -23.89 16.07 14.17
C ALA A 183 -24.31 14.75 14.84
N VAL A 184 -23.76 14.45 16.02
CA VAL A 184 -24.12 13.25 16.81
C VAL A 184 -25.61 13.27 17.19
N THR A 185 -26.13 14.42 17.63
CA THR A 185 -27.55 14.56 18.00
C THR A 185 -28.45 14.31 16.80
N ARG A 186 -28.10 14.84 15.63
CA ARG A 186 -28.84 14.63 14.38
C ARG A 186 -28.87 13.16 13.98
N ALA A 187 -27.71 12.49 14.05
CA ALA A 187 -27.60 11.06 13.76
C ALA A 187 -28.48 10.22 14.70
N ARG A 188 -28.46 10.50 16.00
CA ARG A 188 -29.31 9.81 16.99
C ARG A 188 -30.79 10.05 16.76
N ARG A 189 -31.20 11.28 16.41
CA ARG A 189 -32.60 11.60 16.06
C ARG A 189 -33.07 10.86 14.81
N ALA A 190 -32.16 10.52 13.90
CA ALA A 190 -32.44 9.67 12.75
C ALA A 190 -32.43 8.16 13.07
N GLY A 191 -32.27 7.77 14.35
CA GLY A 191 -32.29 6.37 14.79
C GLY A 191 -30.96 5.63 14.56
N LEU A 192 -29.87 6.31 14.22
CA LEU A 192 -28.59 5.66 14.00
C LEU A 192 -28.00 5.15 15.32
N THR A 193 -27.59 3.88 15.32
CA THR A 193 -26.87 3.23 16.42
C THR A 193 -25.53 2.71 15.95
N VAL A 194 -24.58 2.56 16.86
CA VAL A 194 -23.24 2.03 16.58
C VAL A 194 -22.97 0.86 17.51
N ARG A 195 -22.42 -0.23 16.95
CA ARG A 195 -22.02 -1.43 17.69
C ARG A 195 -20.59 -1.79 17.31
N ILE A 196 -19.77 -2.08 18.33
CA ILE A 196 -18.40 -2.58 18.15
C ILE A 196 -18.42 -4.07 18.49
N ARG A 197 -17.92 -4.91 17.59
CA ARG A 197 -17.89 -6.37 17.74
C ARG A 197 -16.53 -6.91 17.32
N ARG A 198 -16.15 -8.07 17.87
CA ARG A 198 -14.95 -8.78 17.38
C ARG A 198 -15.29 -9.47 16.07
N HIS A 199 -14.31 -9.58 15.18
CA HIS A 199 -14.49 -10.24 13.89
C HIS A 199 -15.08 -11.65 14.01
N ARG A 200 -14.62 -12.44 15.00
CA ARG A 200 -15.10 -13.79 15.29
C ARG A 200 -16.57 -13.88 15.69
N ASP A 201 -17.16 -12.77 16.14
CA ASP A 201 -18.55 -12.75 16.56
C ASP A 201 -19.49 -12.52 15.37
N ILE A 202 -18.96 -12.15 14.19
CA ILE A 202 -19.75 -11.82 12.99
C ILE A 202 -20.03 -13.11 12.21
N SER A 203 -21.31 -13.37 11.92
CA SER A 203 -21.71 -14.55 11.15
C SER A 203 -21.28 -14.45 9.68
N ALA A 204 -21.15 -15.58 8.98
CA ALA A 204 -20.81 -15.58 7.56
C ALA A 204 -21.82 -14.79 6.70
N ALA A 205 -23.12 -14.91 7.00
CA ALA A 205 -24.17 -14.19 6.28
C ALA A 205 -24.11 -12.67 6.53
N GLU A 206 -23.85 -12.24 7.77
CA GLU A 206 -23.67 -10.82 8.11
C GLU A 206 -22.39 -10.27 7.46
N MET A 207 -21.32 -11.07 7.41
CA MET A 207 -20.09 -10.72 6.72
C MET A 207 -20.32 -10.49 5.23
N GLU A 208 -21.07 -11.37 4.56
CA GLU A 208 -21.40 -11.24 3.15
C GLU A 208 -22.17 -9.95 2.86
N GLN A 209 -23.16 -9.61 3.69
CA GLN A 209 -23.87 -8.34 3.57
C GLN A 209 -22.97 -7.12 3.81
N THR A 210 -22.05 -7.23 4.76
CA THR A 210 -21.08 -6.16 5.07
C THR A 210 -20.16 -5.92 3.87
N ILE A 211 -19.67 -6.99 3.24
CA ILE A 211 -18.85 -6.92 2.02
C ILE A 211 -19.64 -6.28 0.89
N ALA A 212 -20.86 -6.73 0.61
CA ALA A 212 -21.68 -6.17 -0.47
C ALA A 212 -21.95 -4.67 -0.29
N ARG A 213 -22.13 -4.21 0.96
CA ARG A 213 -22.28 -2.78 1.27
C ARG A 213 -20.99 -2.00 1.10
N ALA A 214 -19.85 -2.58 1.51
CA ALA A 214 -18.54 -1.97 1.29
C ALA A 214 -18.24 -1.85 -0.21
N ASP A 215 -18.58 -2.88 -1.00
CA ASP A 215 -18.42 -2.89 -2.46
C ASP A 215 -19.31 -1.83 -3.12
N ALA A 216 -20.57 -1.72 -2.70
CA ALA A 216 -21.49 -0.69 -3.22
C ALA A 216 -21.08 0.74 -2.84
N TRP A 217 -20.34 0.90 -1.74
CA TRP A 217 -19.80 2.21 -1.33
C TRP A 217 -18.57 2.62 -2.15
N ARG A 218 -17.83 1.66 -2.72
CA ARG A 218 -16.66 1.94 -3.55
C ARG A 218 -17.11 2.48 -4.91
N ASP A 219 -16.68 3.71 -5.23
CA ASP A 219 -16.93 4.36 -6.52
C ASP A 219 -15.92 3.93 -7.61
N THR A 220 -14.93 3.10 -7.26
CA THR A 220 -13.88 2.58 -8.16
C THR A 220 -13.69 1.08 -7.99
N GLU A 221 -13.48 0.37 -9.11
CA GLU A 221 -13.32 -1.10 -9.15
C GLU A 221 -12.03 -1.62 -8.48
N THR A 222 -11.01 -0.77 -8.30
CA THR A 222 -9.70 -1.17 -7.77
C THR A 222 -9.60 -1.02 -6.25
N GLU A 223 -9.30 -2.11 -5.55
CA GLU A 223 -8.98 -2.07 -4.11
C GLU A 223 -7.61 -1.42 -3.88
N ARG A 224 -7.56 -0.35 -3.08
CA ARG A 224 -6.30 0.24 -2.61
C ARG A 224 -5.79 -0.58 -1.43
N GLY A 225 -4.96 -1.59 -1.70
CA GLY A 225 -4.54 -2.55 -0.66
C GLY A 225 -3.28 -2.19 0.11
N PHE A 226 -2.41 -1.32 -0.41
CA PHE A 226 -1.07 -1.19 0.17
C PHE A 226 -1.02 -0.30 1.43
N LEU A 227 -1.75 0.82 1.43
CA LEU A 227 -1.83 1.79 2.55
C LEU A 227 -3.22 1.87 3.17
N ASP A 228 -4.28 1.54 2.43
CA ASP A 228 -5.64 1.54 2.96
C ASP A 228 -6.00 0.16 3.53
N GLY A 229 -6.62 0.15 4.70
CA GLY A 229 -7.02 -1.07 5.41
C GLY A 229 -8.12 -1.92 4.75
N ALA A 230 -8.48 -1.63 3.51
CA ALA A 230 -9.33 -2.49 2.69
C ALA A 230 -8.47 -3.65 2.14
N GLY A 231 -8.27 -4.68 2.94
CA GLY A 231 -7.84 -5.99 2.45
C GLY A 231 -9.06 -6.83 2.04
N PRO A 232 -8.89 -7.87 1.21
CA PRO A 232 -9.99 -8.76 0.88
C PRO A 232 -10.55 -9.34 2.18
N ALA A 233 -11.81 -9.02 2.48
CA ALA A 233 -12.53 -9.65 3.56
C ALA A 233 -12.56 -11.16 3.27
N ARG A 234 -12.02 -11.95 4.20
CA ARG A 234 -11.85 -13.39 4.05
C ARG A 234 -13.21 -14.05 3.73
N ARG A 235 -13.41 -14.49 2.49
CA ARG A 235 -14.51 -15.39 2.13
C ARG A 235 -14.17 -16.81 2.60
N PRO A 236 -14.96 -17.44 3.49
CA PRO A 236 -14.82 -18.86 3.74
C PRO A 236 -15.34 -19.63 2.53
N GLY A 237 -14.45 -20.33 1.81
CA GLY A 237 -14.81 -21.20 0.68
C GLY A 237 -14.63 -20.54 -0.68
N GLY A 238 -13.68 -21.07 -1.46
CA GLY A 238 -13.44 -20.65 -2.83
C GLY A 238 -14.52 -21.18 -3.77
N LEU A 239 -15.30 -20.28 -4.36
CA LEU A 239 -15.96 -20.51 -5.64
C LEU A 239 -16.14 -19.16 -6.35
N ARG A 240 -15.41 -18.96 -7.46
CA ARG A 240 -15.68 -17.85 -8.39
C ARG A 240 -16.87 -18.26 -9.26
N LEU A 241 -17.99 -17.56 -9.11
CA LEU A 241 -19.04 -17.55 -10.12
C LEU A 241 -18.92 -16.26 -10.95
N PRO A 242 -19.02 -16.32 -12.30
CA PRO A 242 -19.01 -15.14 -13.14
C PRO A 242 -20.30 -14.33 -12.93
N ALA A 243 -20.14 -13.01 -12.89
CA ALA A 243 -21.22 -12.05 -12.69
C ALA A 243 -22.22 -12.09 -13.86
N GLY A 244 -23.44 -12.53 -13.58
CA GLY A 244 -24.59 -12.44 -14.48
C GLY A 244 -25.38 -11.15 -14.23
N ARG A 245 -25.63 -10.40 -15.31
CA ARG A 245 -26.53 -9.24 -15.37
C ARG A 245 -27.99 -9.67 -15.13
N GLY A 246 -28.71 -8.92 -14.29
CA GLY A 246 -30.12 -8.62 -14.54
C GLY A 246 -31.12 -8.83 -13.39
N ALA A 247 -31.96 -7.78 -13.22
CA ALA A 247 -33.31 -7.73 -12.63
C ALA A 247 -33.47 -7.44 -11.12
N ARG A 248 -34.04 -6.26 -10.83
CA ARG A 248 -34.86 -5.98 -9.64
C ARG A 248 -36.18 -6.74 -9.75
N PRO A 249 -36.75 -7.30 -8.66
CA PRO A 249 -37.77 -6.55 -7.90
C PRO A 249 -37.88 -6.89 -6.39
N GLY A 250 -38.54 -5.99 -5.64
CA GLY A 250 -39.37 -6.34 -4.47
C GLY A 250 -38.74 -6.21 -3.07
N GLN A 251 -39.01 -5.09 -2.39
CA GLN A 251 -38.82 -4.92 -0.94
C GLN A 251 -40.03 -5.51 -0.19
N PRO A 252 -39.86 -6.04 1.04
CA PRO A 252 -40.06 -5.18 2.23
C PRO A 252 -39.17 -5.48 3.45
N GLY A 253 -38.86 -4.43 4.22
CA GLY A 253 -38.81 -4.48 5.70
C GLY A 253 -37.45 -4.64 6.40
N GLY A 254 -37.09 -3.63 7.23
CA GLY A 254 -36.14 -3.77 8.35
C GLY A 254 -34.70 -3.36 8.06
N GLY A 255 -34.41 -2.06 8.11
CA GLY A 255 -33.09 -1.51 7.86
C GLY A 255 -32.16 -1.58 9.07
N ASP A 256 -31.12 -2.41 8.98
CA ASP A 256 -29.88 -2.22 9.75
C ASP A 256 -28.89 -1.49 8.85
N ALA A 257 -28.76 -0.17 9.03
CA ALA A 257 -27.71 0.61 8.38
C ALA A 257 -26.40 0.43 9.14
N VAL A 258 -25.44 -0.30 8.55
CA VAL A 258 -24.04 -0.25 8.98
C VAL A 258 -23.49 1.04 8.41
N ALA A 259 -23.40 2.07 9.26
CA ALA A 259 -22.96 3.39 8.85
C ALA A 259 -21.46 3.41 8.55
N GLY A 260 -21.12 3.34 7.26
CA GLY A 260 -20.02 4.11 6.70
C GLY A 260 -20.49 5.55 6.54
N ALA A 261 -19.88 6.49 7.27
CA ALA A 261 -20.25 7.89 7.17
C ALA A 261 -19.78 8.47 5.83
N VAL A 262 -20.71 8.65 4.88
CA VAL A 262 -20.56 9.61 3.77
C VAL A 262 -21.85 10.41 3.65
N GLY A 263 -21.74 11.73 3.81
CA GLY A 263 -22.83 12.67 3.63
C GLY A 263 -23.22 12.74 2.16
N HIS A 264 -24.47 12.39 1.85
CA HIS A 264 -25.07 12.70 0.56
C HIS A 264 -25.48 14.17 0.52
N HIS A 265 -24.80 14.97 -0.32
CA HIS A 265 -25.36 16.22 -0.82
C HIS A 265 -26.53 15.89 -1.76
N ARG A 266 -27.75 15.96 -1.25
CA ARG A 266 -28.95 16.08 -2.08
C ARG A 266 -29.08 17.56 -2.46
N ARG A 267 -28.91 17.90 -3.75
CA ARG A 267 -29.27 19.22 -4.26
C ARG A 267 -30.77 19.44 -3.99
N LEU A 268 -31.08 20.45 -3.20
CA LEU A 268 -32.42 21.03 -3.13
C LEU A 268 -32.55 21.99 -4.34
N PRO A 269 -33.63 21.92 -5.12
CA PRO A 269 -33.87 22.88 -6.19
C PRO A 269 -34.33 24.21 -5.58
N GLY A 270 -33.67 25.31 -6.00
CA GLY A 270 -34.11 26.68 -5.74
C GLY A 270 -33.43 27.35 -4.55
N LEU A 271 -32.27 27.97 -4.81
CA LEU A 271 -31.81 29.22 -4.19
C LEU A 271 -30.50 29.62 -4.87
N ASP A 272 -30.61 30.50 -5.86
CA ASP A 272 -29.50 31.23 -6.44
C ASP A 272 -29.02 32.29 -5.45
N ALA A 273 -27.78 32.18 -4.97
CA ALA A 273 -27.01 33.33 -4.49
C ALA A 273 -25.51 32.99 -4.49
N PRO A 274 -24.64 33.88 -5.00
CA PRO A 274 -23.20 33.63 -5.13
C PRO A 274 -22.50 33.96 -3.81
N LEU A 275 -21.57 33.10 -3.37
CA LEU A 275 -20.60 33.47 -2.34
C LEU A 275 -19.19 33.36 -2.93
N SER A 276 -18.71 34.54 -3.28
CA SER A 276 -17.31 34.95 -3.33
C SER A 276 -16.53 34.51 -2.09
N GLY A 277 -15.30 34.02 -2.34
CA GLY A 277 -14.09 34.29 -1.55
C GLY A 277 -14.08 33.96 -0.05
N ILE A 278 -13.09 33.17 0.36
CA ILE A 278 -12.04 33.56 1.31
C ILE A 278 -10.96 32.46 1.28
N ALA A 279 -9.71 32.93 1.26
CA ALA A 279 -8.45 32.19 1.21
C ALA A 279 -8.19 31.33 2.45
#